data_AF-A0A258NPR7-F1
#
_entry.id   AF-A0A258NPR7-F1
#
_cell.length_a   1.000
_cell.length_b   1.000
_cell.length_c   1.000
_cell.angle_alpha   90.00
_cell.angle_beta   90.00
_cell.angle_gamma   90.00
#
_symmetry.space_group_name_H-M   'P 1'
#
loop_
_entity.id
_entity.type
_entity.pdbx_description
1 polymer ?
#
loop_
_entity_poly.entity_id
_entity_poly.type
_entity_poly.pdbx_seq_one_letter_code
_entity_poly.pdbx_strand_id
1 'polypeptide(L)'
;MTTPSPDRVENGHKPKSGRFQILALSGGGYRGLYTAKILADLEAEMGGTPIGRRFDLVTGTSIGGILALAIAMEIPAQRMVDLFVDHGEEIFKKRRSFWGVWRAPYSPAPLNGLLADKEVFGEQLLGQCRHPVIVPSINYSTGMPVVFKTPHHPDFKRDHMHRLVDIGMATSAAPAYFPRHCFGNSQYVDEGRQGFM
;
A
#
# COMPACT_ATOMS: atom_id res chain seq x y z
N MET A 1 -14.19 17.22 -7.68
CA MET A 1 -13.52 16.40 -8.72
C MET A 1 -12.35 17.19 -9.25
N THR A 2 -11.14 16.92 -8.78
CA THR A 2 -9.91 17.48 -9.38
C THR A 2 -9.34 16.39 -10.26
N THR A 3 -9.43 16.58 -11.58
CA THR A 3 -8.73 15.75 -12.56
C THR A 3 -7.22 15.84 -12.30
N PRO A 4 -6.46 14.74 -12.48
CA PRO A 4 -5.01 14.83 -12.42
C PRO A 4 -4.52 15.87 -13.44
N SER A 5 -3.52 16.67 -13.06
CA SER A 5 -3.01 17.76 -13.91
C SER A 5 -2.52 17.19 -15.27
N PRO A 6 -2.98 17.74 -16.41
CA PRO A 6 -2.70 17.19 -17.75
C PRO A 6 -1.21 17.06 -18.07
N ASP A 7 -0.37 17.93 -17.49
CA ASP A 7 1.10 17.94 -17.71
C ASP A 7 1.82 16.66 -17.24
N ARG A 8 1.24 15.89 -16.30
CA ARG A 8 1.90 14.68 -15.76
C ARG A 8 1.89 13.49 -16.72
N VAL A 9 0.92 13.44 -17.64
CA VAL A 9 0.72 12.29 -18.55
C VAL A 9 1.55 12.44 -19.82
N GLU A 10 1.77 13.67 -20.31
CA GLU A 10 2.44 13.90 -21.60
C GLU A 10 3.98 13.85 -21.56
N ASN A 11 4.61 14.10 -20.40
CA ASN A 11 6.07 14.29 -20.34
C ASN A 11 6.86 13.20 -19.60
N GLY A 12 6.20 12.17 -19.07
CA GLY A 12 6.82 11.20 -18.16
C GLY A 12 7.29 11.87 -16.85
N HIS A 13 7.38 11.10 -15.76
CA HIS A 13 7.90 11.66 -14.51
C HIS A 13 9.40 11.96 -14.64
N LYS A 14 9.76 13.24 -14.78
CA LYS A 14 11.17 13.67 -14.78
C LYS A 14 11.75 13.58 -13.36
N PRO A 15 12.96 13.05 -13.20
CA PRO A 15 13.58 12.93 -11.89
C PRO A 15 13.82 14.31 -11.27
N LYS A 16 13.57 14.42 -9.97
CA LYS A 16 13.72 15.65 -9.16
C LYS A 16 15.18 16.10 -9.03
N SER A 17 16.12 15.18 -9.26
CA SER A 17 17.57 15.42 -9.36
C SER A 17 18.10 14.80 -10.65
N GLY A 18 19.37 15.02 -11.03
CA GLY A 18 19.99 14.33 -12.17
C GLY A 18 20.03 12.79 -12.06
N ARG A 19 19.45 12.21 -11.00
CA ARG A 19 19.28 10.78 -10.74
C ARG A 19 17.83 10.50 -10.32
N PHE A 20 17.27 9.39 -10.81
CA PHE A 20 15.95 8.91 -10.42
C PHE A 20 16.03 8.13 -9.10
N GLN A 21 15.30 8.55 -8.07
CA GLN A 21 15.37 8.00 -6.73
C GLN A 21 14.08 7.27 -6.34
N ILE A 22 14.24 6.03 -5.84
CA ILE A 22 13.12 5.14 -5.49
C ILE A 22 13.19 4.80 -4.00
N LEU A 23 12.06 4.95 -3.31
CA LEU A 23 11.86 4.43 -1.96
C LEU A 23 11.14 3.09 -2.04
N ALA A 24 11.80 2.01 -1.64
CA ALA A 24 11.25 0.65 -1.66
C ALA A 24 10.99 0.13 -0.24
N LEU A 25 9.74 -0.19 0.07
CA LEU A 25 9.28 -0.61 1.39
C LEU A 25 8.89 -2.08 1.39
N SER A 26 9.64 -2.87 2.16
CA SER A 26 9.41 -4.31 2.26
C SER A 26 8.16 -4.65 3.06
N GLY A 27 7.55 -5.79 2.76
CA GLY A 27 6.51 -6.41 3.59
C GLY A 27 7.10 -7.01 4.89
N GLY A 28 6.23 -7.48 5.79
CA GLY A 28 6.69 -8.11 7.04
C GLY A 28 5.71 -8.17 8.22
N GLY A 29 4.41 -7.94 7.99
CA GLY A 29 3.41 -7.94 9.07
C GLY A 29 3.68 -6.86 10.11
N TYR A 30 3.64 -7.21 11.40
CA TYR A 30 3.86 -6.26 12.52
C TYR A 30 5.20 -5.53 12.43
N ARG A 31 6.21 -6.09 11.74
CA ARG A 31 7.49 -5.41 11.52
C ARG A 31 7.37 -4.11 10.70
N GLY A 32 6.27 -3.91 9.99
CA GLY A 32 5.94 -2.66 9.32
C GLY A 32 5.88 -1.46 10.26
N LEU A 33 5.60 -1.67 11.56
CA LEU A 33 5.66 -0.61 12.58
C LEU A 33 7.07 -0.01 12.70
N TYR A 34 8.12 -0.83 12.64
CA TYR A 34 9.50 -0.31 12.67
C TYR A 34 9.80 0.56 11.45
N THR A 35 9.37 0.12 10.27
CA THR A 35 9.51 0.91 9.04
C THR A 35 8.74 2.23 9.14
N ALA A 36 7.49 2.20 9.61
CA ALA A 36 6.70 3.41 9.82
C ALA A 36 7.38 4.37 10.80
N LYS A 37 7.96 3.85 11.89
CA LYS A 37 8.64 4.66 12.90
C LYS A 37 9.91 5.32 12.34
N ILE A 38 10.74 4.58 11.61
CA ILE A 38 11.91 5.14 10.93
C ILE A 38 11.50 6.26 9.96
N LEU A 39 10.43 6.06 9.19
CA LEU A 39 9.91 7.08 8.29
C LEU A 39 9.43 8.32 9.04
N ALA A 40 8.74 8.16 10.17
CA ALA A 40 8.29 9.26 11.01
C ALA A 40 9.45 10.05 11.61
N ASP A 41 10.50 9.37 12.08
CA ASP A 41 11.70 10.01 12.62
C ASP A 41 12.44 10.79 11.52
N LEU A 42 12.54 10.23 10.31
CA LEU A 42 13.10 10.94 9.15
C LEU A 42 12.28 12.19 8.77
N GLU A 43 10.95 12.10 8.77
CA GLU A 43 10.09 13.27 8.52
C GLU A 43 10.32 14.36 9.58
N ALA A 44 10.46 13.98 10.85
CA ALA A 44 10.76 14.90 11.95
C ALA A 44 12.12 15.58 11.79
N GLU A 45 13.18 14.83 11.47
CA GLU A 45 14.52 15.37 11.19
C GLU A 45 14.52 16.33 9.99
N MET A 46 13.63 16.11 9.02
CA MET A 46 13.43 17.00 7.87
C MET A 46 12.46 18.17 8.15
N GLY A 47 12.18 18.48 9.41
CA GLY A 47 11.31 19.59 9.80
C GLY A 47 9.83 19.38 9.45
N GLY A 48 9.37 18.13 9.42
CA GLY A 48 8.01 17.75 9.05
C GLY A 48 7.74 17.71 7.54
N THR A 49 8.79 17.72 6.71
CA THR A 49 8.63 17.59 5.25
C THR A 49 8.17 16.18 4.90
N PRO A 50 7.05 15.99 4.16
CA PRO A 50 6.58 14.67 3.76
C PRO A 50 7.66 13.91 2.96
N ILE A 51 7.96 12.68 3.38
CA ILE A 51 9.09 11.94 2.79
C ILE A 51 8.89 11.65 1.29
N GLY A 52 7.64 11.52 0.85
CA GLY A 52 7.29 11.34 -0.57
C GLY A 52 7.80 12.46 -1.48
N ARG A 53 8.06 13.66 -0.94
CA ARG A 53 8.65 14.77 -1.71
C ARG A 53 10.10 14.52 -2.09
N ARG A 54 10.82 13.66 -1.39
CA ARG A 54 12.26 13.38 -1.61
C ARG A 54 12.53 12.33 -2.68
N PHE A 55 11.52 11.53 -3.04
CA PHE A 55 11.65 10.43 -4.00
C PHE A 55 10.83 10.68 -5.27
N ASP A 56 11.29 10.12 -6.38
CA ASP A 56 10.60 10.17 -7.68
C ASP A 56 9.55 9.08 -7.78
N LEU A 57 9.74 7.98 -7.05
CA LEU A 57 8.83 6.85 -7.00
C LEU A 57 8.87 6.19 -5.62
N VAL A 58 7.70 5.80 -5.12
CA VAL A 58 7.57 4.97 -3.92
C VAL A 58 7.02 3.61 -4.32
N THR A 59 7.52 2.53 -3.73
CA THR A 59 6.99 1.19 -3.98
C THR A 59 6.98 0.38 -2.69
N GLY A 60 6.07 -0.58 -2.58
CA GLY A 60 6.09 -1.51 -1.47
C GLY A 60 5.13 -2.66 -1.60
N THR A 61 5.44 -3.75 -0.89
CA THR A 61 4.66 -4.99 -0.84
C THR A 61 3.96 -5.11 0.52
N SER A 62 2.73 -5.63 0.58
CA SER A 62 2.03 -5.90 1.84
C SER A 62 1.90 -4.63 2.69
N ILE A 63 2.25 -4.70 3.98
CA ILE A 63 2.30 -3.53 4.87
C ILE A 63 3.18 -2.39 4.30
N GLY A 64 4.25 -2.73 3.57
CA GLY A 64 5.08 -1.75 2.86
C GLY A 64 4.34 -1.07 1.71
N GLY A 65 3.41 -1.77 1.05
CA GLY A 65 2.52 -1.20 0.04
C GLY A 65 1.50 -0.24 0.62
N ILE A 66 0.93 -0.56 1.79
CA ILE A 66 0.07 0.38 2.54
C ILE A 66 0.86 1.65 2.90
N LEU A 67 2.07 1.50 3.44
CA LEU A 67 2.94 2.65 3.74
C LEU A 67 3.32 3.43 2.48
N ALA A 68 3.59 2.76 1.36
CA ALA A 68 3.88 3.42 0.10
C ALA A 68 2.72 4.28 -0.40
N LEU A 69 1.48 3.78 -0.30
CA LEU A 69 0.26 4.54 -0.63
C LEU A 69 0.09 5.75 0.30
N ALA A 70 0.32 5.57 1.60
CA ALA A 70 0.24 6.66 2.58
C ALA A 70 1.25 7.78 2.28
N ILE A 71 2.51 7.42 2.02
CA ILE A 71 3.56 8.37 1.63
C ILE A 71 3.21 9.07 0.31
N ALA A 72 2.68 8.34 -0.67
CA ALA A 72 2.29 8.89 -1.96
C ALA A 72 1.14 9.91 -1.84
N MET A 73 0.31 9.80 -0.79
CA MET A 73 -0.74 10.74 -0.43
C MET A 73 -0.25 11.89 0.48
N GLU A 74 1.00 11.87 0.93
CA GLU A 74 1.55 12.77 1.97
C GLU A 74 0.81 12.65 3.31
N ILE A 75 0.32 11.45 3.64
CA ILE A 75 -0.13 11.15 5.00
C ILE A 75 1.10 11.09 5.90
N PRO A 76 1.13 11.80 7.04
CA PRO A 76 2.26 11.78 7.95
C PRO A 76 2.61 10.36 8.38
N ALA A 77 3.88 9.97 8.32
CA ALA A 77 4.30 8.63 8.72
C ALA A 77 3.98 8.35 10.20
N GLN A 78 4.01 9.39 11.04
CA GLN A 78 3.58 9.30 12.44
C GLN A 78 2.13 8.83 12.58
N ARG A 79 1.22 9.24 11.69
CA ARG A 79 -0.18 8.78 11.70
C ARG A 79 -0.28 7.27 11.49
N MET A 80 0.58 6.72 10.62
CA MET A 80 0.64 5.27 10.39
C MET A 80 1.25 4.53 11.58
N VAL A 81 2.21 5.14 12.28
CA VAL A 81 2.73 4.62 13.56
C VAL A 81 1.60 4.52 14.57
N ASP A 82 0.87 5.61 14.80
CA ASP A 82 -0.22 5.66 15.77
C ASP A 82 -1.28 4.60 15.45
N LEU A 83 -1.70 4.49 14.17
CA LEU A 83 -2.64 3.47 13.71
C LEU A 83 -2.16 2.05 14.03
N PHE A 84 -0.89 1.74 13.79
CA PHE A 84 -0.33 0.41 14.06
C PHE A 84 -0.10 0.14 15.55
N VAL A 85 0.15 1.16 16.37
CA VAL A 85 0.25 1.02 17.82
C VAL A 85 -1.13 0.78 18.42
N ASP A 86 -2.10 1.62 18.07
CA ASP A 86 -3.45 1.61 18.64
C ASP A 86 -4.24 0.37 18.22
N HIS A 87 -4.08 -0.05 16.96
CA HIS A 87 -4.84 -1.17 16.39
C HIS A 87 -3.97 -2.39 16.05
N GLY A 88 -2.70 -2.41 16.46
CA GLY A 88 -1.77 -3.48 16.13
C GLY A 88 -2.25 -4.87 16.56
N GLU A 89 -2.86 -4.96 17.74
CA GLU A 89 -3.47 -6.23 18.18
C GLU A 89 -4.62 -6.67 17.28
N GLU A 90 -5.44 -5.76 16.77
CA GLU A 90 -6.58 -6.08 15.93
C GLU A 90 -6.16 -6.45 14.50
N ILE A 91 -5.17 -5.73 13.96
CA ILE A 91 -4.61 -5.94 12.63
C ILE A 91 -3.78 -7.23 12.58
N PHE A 92 -3.03 -7.54 13.65
CA PHE A 92 -2.01 -8.60 13.63
C PHE A 92 -2.28 -9.78 14.61
N LYS A 93 -3.44 -9.87 15.28
CA LYS A 93 -3.79 -11.01 16.17
C LYS A 93 -3.88 -12.33 15.42
N LYS A 94 -2.95 -13.25 15.68
CA LYS A 94 -3.07 -14.65 15.24
C LYS A 94 -4.21 -15.31 16.02
N ARG A 95 -5.31 -15.72 15.37
CA ARG A 95 -6.26 -16.65 16.01
C ARG A 95 -5.52 -17.96 16.34
N ARG A 96 -5.38 -18.28 17.63
CA ARG A 96 -4.94 -19.61 18.08
C ARG A 96 -6.08 -20.59 17.78
N SER A 97 -5.96 -21.41 16.74
CA SER A 97 -6.89 -22.51 16.51
C SER A 97 -6.59 -23.59 17.54
N PHE A 98 -7.41 -23.70 18.58
CA PHE A 98 -7.29 -24.75 19.61
C PHE A 98 -7.76 -26.12 19.12
N TRP A 99 -8.39 -26.20 17.95
CA TRP A 99 -8.80 -27.44 17.30
C TRP A 99 -8.54 -27.32 15.80
N GLY A 100 -7.91 -28.33 15.21
CA GLY A 100 -7.57 -28.34 13.79
C GLY A 100 -8.78 -28.12 12.88
N VAL A 101 -8.51 -27.62 11.67
CA VAL A 101 -9.38 -27.58 10.45
C VAL A 101 -9.98 -26.19 10.07
N TRP A 102 -9.37 -25.59 9.02
CA TRP A 102 -9.99 -24.84 7.88
C TRP A 102 -10.54 -23.40 7.99
N ARG A 103 -9.88 -22.40 8.61
CA ARG A 103 -10.16 -20.97 8.27
C ARG A 103 -8.94 -20.07 8.38
N ALA A 104 -8.90 -19.03 7.52
CA ALA A 104 -7.87 -17.99 7.52
C ALA A 104 -7.70 -17.39 8.94
N PRO A 105 -6.47 -17.26 9.48
CA PRO A 105 -6.16 -16.78 10.82
C PRO A 105 -6.54 -15.33 11.13
N TYR A 106 -6.76 -14.46 10.13
CA TYR A 106 -7.15 -13.07 10.34
C TYR A 106 -8.52 -12.75 9.70
N SER A 107 -9.32 -11.96 10.41
CA SER A 107 -10.49 -11.31 9.82
C SER A 107 -10.01 -10.06 9.07
N PRO A 108 -10.45 -9.80 7.83
CA PRO A 108 -10.04 -8.64 7.03
C PRO A 108 -10.72 -7.35 7.50
N ALA A 109 -11.78 -7.47 8.31
CA ALA A 109 -12.67 -6.39 8.66
C ALA A 109 -11.99 -5.25 9.44
N PRO A 110 -11.08 -5.51 10.42
CA PRO A 110 -10.40 -4.45 11.14
C PRO A 110 -9.49 -3.62 10.22
N LEU A 111 -8.64 -4.27 9.42
CA LEU A 111 -7.72 -3.55 8.52
C LEU A 111 -8.49 -2.77 7.45
N ASN A 112 -9.51 -3.37 6.83
CA ASN A 112 -10.32 -2.66 5.83
C ASN A 112 -11.01 -1.43 6.44
N GLY A 113 -11.61 -1.56 7.62
CA GLY A 113 -12.25 -0.44 8.32
C GLY A 113 -11.26 0.69 8.63
N LEU A 114 -10.05 0.36 9.08
CA LEU A 114 -9.01 1.34 9.38
C LEU A 114 -8.48 2.04 8.13
N LEU A 115 -8.31 1.30 7.02
CA LEU A 115 -7.90 1.91 5.75
C LEU A 115 -9.01 2.79 5.17
N ALA A 116 -10.27 2.39 5.32
CA ALA A 116 -11.44 3.15 4.89
C ALA A 116 -11.74 4.39 5.75
N ASP A 117 -11.00 4.61 6.85
CA ASP A 117 -11.05 5.85 7.60
C ASP A 117 -10.62 7.03 6.71
N LYS A 118 -11.32 8.17 6.82
CA LYS A 118 -11.05 9.38 6.02
C LYS A 118 -9.67 9.98 6.31
N GLU A 119 -9.15 9.77 7.51
CA GLU A 119 -7.82 10.20 7.95
C GLU A 119 -6.70 9.28 7.40
N VAL A 120 -7.08 8.14 6.79
CA VAL A 120 -6.16 7.22 6.13
C VAL A 120 -6.38 7.29 4.62
N PHE A 121 -7.24 6.45 4.04
CA PHE A 121 -7.48 6.46 2.60
C PHE A 121 -8.90 6.90 2.23
N GLY A 122 -9.91 6.61 3.05
CA GLY A 122 -11.30 6.88 2.71
C GLY A 122 -11.67 6.35 1.32
N GLU A 123 -12.28 7.21 0.49
CA GLU A 123 -12.65 6.90 -0.89
C GLU A 123 -11.62 7.38 -1.94
N GLN A 124 -10.40 7.69 -1.51
CA GLN A 124 -9.35 8.18 -2.42
C GLN A 124 -8.94 7.10 -3.43
N LEU A 125 -8.67 7.54 -4.66
CA LEU A 125 -8.26 6.74 -5.80
C LEU A 125 -6.75 6.82 -6.02
N LEU A 126 -6.18 5.81 -6.66
CA LEU A 126 -4.76 5.77 -7.02
C LEU A 126 -4.33 6.97 -7.87
N GLY A 127 -5.18 7.44 -8.78
CA GLY A 127 -4.92 8.63 -9.58
C GLY A 127 -4.80 9.93 -8.78
N GLN A 128 -5.23 9.95 -7.52
CA GLN A 128 -5.18 11.13 -6.64
C GLN A 128 -3.89 11.20 -5.82
N CYS A 129 -3.00 10.20 -5.91
CA CYS A 129 -1.69 10.25 -5.28
C CYS A 129 -0.88 11.46 -5.75
N ARG A 130 -0.23 12.13 -4.80
CA ARG A 130 0.60 13.32 -5.04
C ARG A 130 1.93 12.94 -5.68
N HIS A 131 2.45 11.76 -5.34
CA HIS A 131 3.72 11.21 -5.83
C HIS A 131 3.49 9.89 -6.59
N PRO A 132 4.37 9.55 -7.56
CA PRO A 132 4.31 8.27 -8.22
C PRO A 132 4.42 7.11 -7.22
N VAL A 133 3.54 6.12 -7.35
CA VAL A 133 3.58 4.90 -6.55
C VAL A 133 3.30 3.68 -7.39
N ILE A 134 4.00 2.60 -7.04
CA ILE A 134 3.82 1.26 -7.58
C ILE A 134 3.55 0.30 -6.43
N VAL A 135 2.50 -0.52 -6.54
CA VAL A 135 2.17 -1.54 -5.53
C VAL A 135 2.01 -2.90 -6.21
N PRO A 136 2.98 -3.81 -6.06
CA PRO A 136 2.84 -5.20 -6.48
C PRO A 136 1.84 -5.98 -5.62
N SER A 137 1.18 -6.96 -6.24
CA SER A 137 0.26 -7.93 -5.64
C SER A 137 0.11 -9.14 -6.59
N ILE A 138 -0.49 -10.24 -6.16
CA ILE A 138 -0.84 -11.39 -7.00
C ILE A 138 -2.33 -11.34 -7.30
N ASN A 139 -2.71 -11.44 -8.57
CA ASN A 139 -4.08 -11.72 -8.95
C ASN A 139 -4.35 -13.23 -8.79
N TYR A 140 -5.06 -13.60 -7.74
CA TYR A 140 -5.38 -14.98 -7.40
C TYR A 140 -6.35 -15.65 -8.40
N SER A 141 -7.24 -14.89 -9.05
CA SER A 141 -8.14 -15.44 -10.08
C SER A 141 -7.38 -15.98 -11.30
N THR A 142 -6.18 -15.47 -11.54
CA THR A 142 -5.35 -15.81 -12.71
C THR A 142 -4.02 -16.46 -12.32
N GLY A 143 -3.64 -16.41 -11.05
CA GLY A 143 -2.32 -16.82 -10.56
C GLY A 143 -1.19 -15.88 -11.00
N MET A 144 -1.50 -14.74 -11.63
CA MET A 144 -0.52 -13.87 -12.27
C MET A 144 -0.19 -12.66 -11.38
N PRO A 145 1.06 -12.16 -11.41
CA PRO A 145 1.40 -10.91 -10.73
C PRO A 145 0.61 -9.74 -11.34
N VAL A 146 0.11 -8.87 -10.47
CA VAL A 146 -0.46 -7.57 -10.82
C VAL A 146 0.40 -6.47 -10.20
N VAL A 147 0.55 -5.38 -10.93
CA VAL A 147 1.26 -4.20 -10.44
C VAL A 147 0.33 -3.02 -10.62
N PHE A 148 -0.13 -2.44 -9.50
CA PHE A 148 -0.95 -1.23 -9.49
C PHE A 148 -0.04 -0.01 -9.58
N LYS A 149 -0.31 0.89 -10.53
CA LYS A 149 0.60 2.00 -10.84
C LYS A 149 -0.17 3.30 -11.03
N THR A 150 0.34 4.40 -10.47
CA THR A 150 -0.19 5.73 -10.82
C THR A 150 0.09 6.06 -12.29
N PRO A 151 -0.62 7.01 -12.91
CA PRO A 151 -0.41 7.38 -14.32
C PRO A 151 0.82 8.27 -14.52
N HIS A 152 2.00 7.79 -14.10
CA HIS A 152 3.29 8.48 -14.21
C HIS A 152 4.07 8.12 -15.49
N HIS A 153 3.48 7.29 -16.35
CA HIS A 153 3.97 6.94 -17.69
C HIS A 153 2.79 6.99 -18.67
N PRO A 154 2.98 7.38 -19.95
CA PRO A 154 1.91 7.42 -20.94
C PRO A 154 1.11 6.12 -21.07
N ASP A 155 1.76 4.98 -20.88
CA ASP A 155 1.11 3.65 -20.96
C ASP A 155 0.33 3.26 -19.69
N PHE A 156 0.52 3.94 -18.57
CA PHE A 156 -0.06 3.55 -17.28
C PHE A 156 -1.43 4.21 -17.07
N LYS A 157 -2.43 3.76 -17.84
CA LYS A 157 -3.79 4.34 -17.80
C LYS A 157 -4.82 3.46 -17.08
N ARG A 158 -4.50 2.20 -16.77
CA ARG A 158 -5.49 1.24 -16.28
C ARG A 158 -5.91 1.46 -14.83
N ASP A 159 -4.96 1.73 -13.94
CA ASP A 159 -5.16 1.50 -12.50
C ASP A 159 -5.66 2.74 -11.73
N HIS A 160 -5.71 3.92 -12.36
CA HIS A 160 -5.94 5.21 -11.70
C HIS A 160 -7.31 5.32 -10.99
N MET A 161 -8.28 4.49 -11.37
CA MET A 161 -9.64 4.47 -10.80
C MET A 161 -9.79 3.48 -9.63
N HIS A 162 -8.74 2.72 -9.27
CA HIS A 162 -8.80 1.83 -8.12
C HIS A 162 -8.71 2.62 -6.82
N ARG A 163 -9.54 2.28 -5.82
CA ARG A 163 -9.46 2.90 -4.50
C ARG A 163 -8.20 2.43 -3.79
N LEU A 164 -7.57 3.33 -3.05
CA LEU A 164 -6.36 3.03 -2.28
C LEU A 164 -6.62 1.93 -1.23
N VAL A 165 -7.81 1.91 -0.63
CA VAL A 165 -8.25 0.84 0.28
C VAL A 165 -8.20 -0.53 -0.40
N ASP A 166 -8.74 -0.62 -1.63
CA ASP A 166 -8.80 -1.88 -2.36
C ASP A 166 -7.40 -2.39 -2.71
N ILE A 167 -6.49 -1.49 -3.10
CA ILE A 167 -5.09 -1.81 -3.38
C ILE A 167 -4.36 -2.23 -2.11
N GLY A 168 -4.56 -1.50 -1.00
CA GLY A 168 -3.96 -1.81 0.30
C GLY A 168 -4.39 -3.18 0.83
N MET A 169 -5.66 -3.54 0.65
CA MET A 169 -6.18 -4.87 0.96
C MET A 169 -5.61 -5.94 0.01
N ALA A 170 -5.52 -5.66 -1.29
CA ALA A 170 -4.98 -6.59 -2.29
C ALA A 170 -3.51 -6.96 -2.03
N THR A 171 -2.65 -5.97 -1.75
CA THR A 171 -1.22 -6.22 -1.50
C THR A 171 -0.97 -6.87 -0.14
N SER A 172 -1.86 -6.65 0.84
CA SER A 172 -1.71 -7.21 2.20
C SER A 172 -2.37 -8.58 2.38
N ALA A 173 -3.15 -9.04 1.39
CA ALA A 173 -3.92 -10.27 1.47
C ALA A 173 -3.04 -11.53 1.36
N ALA A 174 -2.19 -11.82 2.34
CA ALA A 174 -1.43 -13.08 2.36
C ALA A 174 -2.37 -14.31 2.29
N PRO A 175 -2.07 -15.29 1.41
CA PRO A 175 -3.00 -16.38 1.04
C PRO A 175 -3.37 -17.29 2.22
N ALA A 176 -2.60 -17.22 3.30
CA ALA A 176 -2.82 -17.96 4.52
C ALA A 176 -3.42 -17.11 5.65
N TYR A 177 -3.84 -15.86 5.40
CA TYR A 177 -4.04 -14.85 6.43
C TYR A 177 -5.28 -13.98 6.25
N PHE A 178 -5.62 -13.56 5.03
CA PHE A 178 -6.79 -12.73 4.78
C PHE A 178 -7.74 -13.40 3.77
N PRO A 179 -9.06 -13.28 3.92
CA PRO A 179 -9.97 -13.63 2.84
C PRO A 179 -9.81 -12.66 1.66
N ARG A 180 -10.04 -13.21 0.47
CA ARG A 180 -9.80 -12.61 -0.84
C ARG A 180 -10.48 -11.24 -0.98
N HIS A 181 -9.70 -10.22 -1.32
CA HIS A 181 -10.27 -8.92 -1.71
C HIS A 181 -10.70 -8.97 -3.18
N CYS A 182 -12.00 -8.77 -3.42
CA CYS A 182 -12.57 -8.80 -4.77
C CYS A 182 -12.83 -7.37 -5.24
N PHE A 183 -12.19 -6.94 -6.33
CA PHE A 183 -12.50 -5.67 -6.99
C PHE A 183 -12.38 -5.82 -8.50
N GLY A 184 -13.36 -5.29 -9.25
CA GLY A 184 -13.35 -5.30 -10.72
C GLY A 184 -13.29 -6.69 -11.35
N ASN A 185 -14.14 -7.63 -10.92
CA ASN A 185 -14.19 -9.04 -11.36
C ASN A 185 -12.90 -9.88 -11.10
N SER A 186 -11.95 -9.38 -10.31
CA SER A 186 -10.70 -10.09 -10.00
C SER A 186 -10.44 -10.25 -8.50
N GLN A 187 -9.74 -11.32 -8.11
CA GLN A 187 -9.32 -11.63 -6.74
C GLN A 187 -7.82 -11.40 -6.58
N TYR A 188 -7.36 -10.81 -5.46
CA TYR A 188 -5.93 -10.47 -5.23
C TYR A 188 -5.36 -10.97 -3.90
N VAL A 189 -4.04 -11.20 -3.82
CA VAL A 189 -3.26 -11.86 -2.74
C VAL A 189 -1.82 -11.26 -2.60
N ASP A 190 -1.17 -11.37 -1.43
CA ASP A 190 0.21 -10.91 -1.11
C ASP A 190 1.30 -11.88 -1.65
N GLU A 191 2.44 -11.34 -2.09
CA GLU A 191 3.59 -12.05 -2.67
C GLU A 191 4.49 -12.76 -1.65
N GLY A 192 4.36 -12.48 -0.35
CA GLY A 192 5.31 -12.90 0.68
C GLY A 192 5.45 -14.41 0.98
N ARG A 193 4.80 -15.31 0.21
CA ARG A 193 4.90 -16.76 0.43
C ARG A 193 4.64 -17.61 -0.81
N GLN A 194 5.50 -17.52 -1.82
CA GLN A 194 5.74 -18.66 -2.70
C GLN A 194 7.09 -19.28 -2.35
N GLY A 195 7.05 -20.31 -1.51
CA GLY A 195 8.12 -21.30 -1.50
C GLY A 195 8.01 -22.10 -2.81
N PHE A 196 9.12 -22.26 -3.51
CA PHE A 196 9.28 -23.29 -4.52
C PHE A 196 8.96 -24.65 -3.88
N MET A 197 7.84 -25.28 -4.30
CA MET A 197 7.76 -26.68 -4.71
C MET A 197 6.37 -27.01 -5.25
#